data_AF-B8JCC9-F1
#
_entry.id   AF-B8JCC9-F1
#
_cell.length_a   1.000
_cell.length_b   1.000
_cell.length_c   1.000
_cell.angle_alpha   90.00
_cell.angle_beta   90.00
_cell.angle_gamma   90.00
#
_symmetry.space_group_name_H-M   'P 1'
#
loop_
_entity.id
_entity.type
_entity.pdbx_description
1 polymer ?
#
loop_
_entity_poly.entity_id
_entity_poly.type
_entity_poly.pdbx_seq_one_letter_code
_entity_poly.pdbx_strand_id
1 'polypeptide(L)'
;MNAAHATAGLDAAALDAALARHAPPRVELPPFTPAEIEAWFRGGELEGDVGEHLLVWAARMRGCLDVELAEGLTALRRGDRLAALGCHLDDYAREALDLGKRAAENLARLGAGLRERPLLREALRAGRVRLRAAETILPVAVGEAEAAWVERAGRETVRALEAAVRAARALGDGAGGAVGDDEDEAWVELRTQLPPDERRVLDEALALARELEPGSSRIEQLEVLAQEYLAEHPGDPDGDDSRPLGPGFRARGPESTRRGATASLGPDGWAELPDVPALPAPELSFHESLSAQELDARLRALAECRAGWERIIGLCGYAVKRSGMHRLSGYGSFREYVEERLGLPARAVEQRVALEARLAAAPALEEARQRGVSYEKLRVLARLQESDIARWIPRALEATCVALRREVEGEREGQLRARGQLVASLPRGVAVLLAAAIASVRERHGPALSTGTCLAVIAFHFLATWGDAPGGSRTRSRRIRERDSGWCQVPGCSRHAAHAHHIDFRSHGGSDASENLVGLCAFHHLRCIHGGHLSVQGRAPGGLVWLLGGQVWTGPHRRGGDATDRAAAAAC
;
A
#
# COMPACT_ATOMS: atom_id res chain seq x y z
N MET A 1 26.65 -8.65 -27.22
CA MET A 1 26.91 -8.20 -25.83
C MET A 1 27.57 -6.81 -25.80
N ASN A 2 28.83 -6.60 -26.21
CA ASN A 2 29.50 -5.29 -26.04
C ASN A 2 28.86 -4.06 -26.71
N ALA A 3 28.19 -4.19 -27.87
CA ALA A 3 27.53 -3.06 -28.53
C ALA A 3 26.17 -2.69 -27.89
N ALA A 4 25.50 -3.66 -27.25
CA ALA A 4 24.16 -3.51 -26.67
C ALA A 4 24.18 -2.82 -25.29
N HIS A 5 25.32 -2.89 -24.61
CA HIS A 5 25.64 -2.18 -23.37
C HIS A 5 25.82 -0.67 -23.58
N ALA A 6 26.24 -0.26 -24.78
CA ALA A 6 26.48 1.14 -25.12
C ALA A 6 25.18 1.96 -25.31
N THR A 7 24.11 1.36 -25.81
CA THR A 7 22.82 2.03 -26.07
C THR A 7 21.98 2.28 -24.80
N ALA A 8 22.15 1.45 -23.76
CA ALA A 8 21.54 1.66 -22.43
C ALA A 8 22.48 2.37 -21.43
N GLY A 9 23.68 2.78 -21.87
CA GLY A 9 24.69 3.42 -21.01
C GLY A 9 25.25 2.51 -19.90
N LEU A 10 25.10 1.19 -20.03
CA LEU A 10 25.44 0.19 -19.01
C LEU A 10 26.54 -0.72 -19.54
N ASP A 11 27.80 -0.48 -19.16
CA ASP A 11 28.88 -1.45 -19.38
C ASP A 11 28.59 -2.79 -18.68
N ALA A 12 28.87 -3.92 -19.33
CA ALA A 12 28.75 -5.26 -18.75
C ALA A 12 29.51 -5.37 -17.42
N ALA A 13 30.72 -4.82 -17.36
CA ALA A 13 31.53 -4.83 -16.13
C ALA A 13 30.89 -3.98 -15.01
N ALA A 14 30.20 -2.90 -15.36
CA ALA A 14 29.49 -2.08 -14.40
C ALA A 14 28.24 -2.79 -13.85
N LEU A 15 27.56 -3.57 -14.68
CA LEU A 15 26.44 -4.43 -14.26
C LEU A 15 26.95 -5.55 -13.34
N ASP A 16 27.99 -6.28 -13.71
CA ASP A 16 28.57 -7.34 -12.88
C ASP A 16 29.03 -6.81 -11.51
N ALA A 17 29.70 -5.65 -11.49
CA ALA A 17 30.12 -5.00 -10.25
C ALA A 17 28.94 -4.45 -9.41
N ALA A 18 27.82 -4.08 -10.04
CA ALA A 18 26.59 -3.70 -9.35
C ALA A 18 25.94 -4.91 -8.68
N LEU A 19 25.86 -6.03 -9.39
CA LEU A 19 25.29 -7.29 -8.90
C LEU A 19 26.09 -7.88 -7.76
N ALA A 20 27.41 -7.88 -7.85
CA ALA A 20 28.31 -8.37 -6.80
C ALA A 20 28.22 -7.58 -5.48
N ARG A 21 27.77 -6.32 -5.53
CA ARG A 21 27.61 -5.42 -4.36
C ARG A 21 26.16 -5.17 -3.98
N HIS A 22 25.24 -5.91 -4.60
CA HIS A 22 23.80 -5.71 -4.48
C HIS A 22 23.30 -4.28 -4.72
N ALA A 23 24.12 -3.47 -5.39
CA ALA A 23 23.92 -2.04 -5.56
C ALA A 23 23.38 -1.77 -6.97
N PRO A 24 22.30 -1.00 -7.10
CA PRO A 24 21.70 -0.72 -8.39
C PRO A 24 22.69 0.06 -9.27
N PRO A 25 22.88 -0.34 -10.54
CA PRO A 25 23.75 0.40 -11.42
C PRO A 25 23.17 1.80 -11.68
N ARG A 26 24.05 2.78 -11.93
CA ARG A 26 23.62 4.10 -12.39
C ARG A 26 23.20 3.98 -13.84
N VAL A 27 21.90 3.76 -14.05
CA VAL A 27 21.33 3.75 -15.39
C VAL A 27 20.67 5.10 -15.65
N GLU A 28 21.26 5.90 -16.53
CA GLU A 28 20.60 7.07 -17.12
C GLU A 28 19.69 6.59 -18.25
N LEU A 29 18.54 6.04 -17.90
CA LEU A 29 17.47 5.84 -18.88
C LEU A 29 16.68 7.14 -18.96
N PRO A 30 16.64 7.84 -20.10
CA PRO A 30 15.74 8.97 -20.26
C PRO A 30 14.28 8.50 -20.05
N PRO A 31 13.35 9.38 -19.65
CA PRO A 31 11.94 9.04 -19.73
C PRO A 31 11.62 8.77 -21.20
N PHE A 32 11.49 7.49 -21.55
CA PHE A 32 11.24 7.12 -22.95
C PHE A 32 9.89 7.67 -23.38
N THR A 33 9.91 8.47 -24.43
CA THR A 33 8.70 8.85 -25.14
C THR A 33 8.02 7.59 -25.68
N PRO A 34 6.70 7.62 -25.88
CA PRO A 34 5.98 6.55 -26.57
C PRO A 34 6.63 6.08 -27.88
N ALA A 35 7.14 7.03 -28.66
CA ALA A 35 7.79 6.78 -29.94
C ALA A 35 9.16 6.10 -29.77
N GLU A 36 9.93 6.48 -28.75
CA GLU A 36 11.19 5.81 -28.41
C GLU A 36 10.96 4.38 -27.93
N ILE A 37 9.93 4.12 -27.11
CA ILE A 37 9.57 2.75 -26.70
C ILE A 37 9.17 1.91 -27.92
N GLU A 38 8.40 2.50 -28.84
CA GLU A 38 7.98 1.83 -30.06
C GLU A 38 9.18 1.53 -30.99
N ALA A 39 10.14 2.45 -31.09
CA ALA A 39 11.37 2.26 -31.84
C ALA A 39 12.33 1.25 -31.18
N TRP A 40 12.52 1.32 -29.86
CA TRP A 40 13.41 0.42 -29.10
C TRP A 40 12.93 -1.03 -29.12
N PHE A 41 11.62 -1.28 -29.04
CA PHE A 41 11.09 -2.64 -28.95
C PHE A 41 10.50 -3.20 -30.25
N ARG A 42 10.34 -2.40 -31.32
CA ARG A 42 10.00 -2.91 -32.66
C ARG A 42 11.12 -2.80 -33.70
N GLY A 43 12.16 -1.99 -33.47
CA GLY A 43 13.18 -1.66 -34.45
C GLY A 43 14.46 -2.50 -34.43
N GLY A 44 14.66 -3.34 -33.40
CA GLY A 44 15.84 -4.19 -33.25
C GLY A 44 15.66 -5.17 -32.10
N GLU A 45 15.93 -6.45 -32.33
CA GLU A 45 15.78 -7.53 -31.33
C GLU A 45 16.70 -7.31 -30.11
N LEU A 46 17.87 -6.70 -30.32
CA LEU A 46 18.93 -6.59 -29.32
C LEU A 46 18.62 -5.61 -28.17
N GLU A 47 18.06 -4.43 -28.43
CA GLU A 47 17.79 -3.41 -27.40
C GLU A 47 16.61 -3.80 -26.50
N GLY A 48 15.58 -4.43 -27.07
CA GLY A 48 14.45 -4.96 -26.32
C GLY A 48 14.88 -6.06 -25.34
N ASP A 49 15.73 -6.97 -25.80
CA ASP A 49 16.27 -8.06 -24.98
C ASP A 49 17.13 -7.55 -23.82
N VAL A 50 17.90 -6.48 -24.02
CA VAL A 50 18.65 -5.82 -22.93
C VAL A 50 17.71 -5.27 -21.85
N GLY A 51 16.61 -4.63 -22.27
CA GLY A 51 15.61 -4.10 -21.34
C GLY A 51 14.89 -5.19 -20.53
N GLU A 52 14.56 -6.31 -21.17
CA GLU A 52 13.99 -7.50 -20.53
C GLU A 52 14.96 -8.12 -19.54
N HIS A 53 16.21 -8.35 -19.96
CA HIS A 53 17.24 -8.90 -19.10
C HIS A 53 17.44 -8.03 -17.87
N LEU A 54 17.63 -6.72 -18.05
CA LEU A 54 17.81 -5.81 -16.93
C LEU A 54 16.61 -5.84 -15.96
N LEU A 55 15.38 -5.99 -16.46
CA LEU A 55 14.18 -6.17 -15.64
C LEU A 55 14.22 -7.46 -14.82
N VAL A 56 14.60 -8.58 -15.43
CA VAL A 56 14.71 -9.88 -14.75
C VAL A 56 15.79 -9.83 -13.67
N TRP A 57 16.96 -9.29 -13.98
CA TRP A 57 18.05 -9.10 -13.04
C TRP A 57 17.65 -8.21 -11.87
N ALA A 58 16.99 -7.08 -12.13
CA ALA A 58 16.46 -6.21 -11.08
C ALA A 58 15.42 -6.93 -10.21
N ALA A 59 14.59 -7.79 -10.80
CA ALA A 59 13.65 -8.62 -10.05
C ALA A 59 14.35 -9.66 -9.15
N ARG A 60 15.42 -10.32 -9.64
CA ARG A 60 16.23 -11.24 -8.84
C ARG A 60 16.90 -10.52 -7.66
N MET A 61 17.51 -9.37 -7.92
CA MET A 61 18.14 -8.53 -6.89
C MET A 61 17.14 -8.06 -5.83
N ARG A 62 15.96 -7.58 -6.26
CA ARG A 62 14.88 -7.23 -5.33
C ARG A 62 14.47 -8.44 -4.49
N GLY A 63 14.32 -9.62 -5.10
CA GLY A 63 13.99 -10.86 -4.40
C GLY A 63 15.00 -11.20 -3.31
N CYS A 64 16.30 -11.10 -3.61
CA CYS A 64 17.39 -11.31 -2.67
C CYS A 64 17.31 -10.37 -1.45
N LEU A 65 17.08 -9.08 -1.70
CA LEU A 65 16.92 -8.07 -0.65
C LEU A 65 15.63 -8.28 0.17
N ASP A 66 14.55 -8.74 -0.48
CA ASP A 66 13.27 -9.05 0.18
C ASP A 66 13.43 -10.20 1.21
N VAL A 67 14.36 -11.15 1.02
CA VAL A 67 14.68 -12.20 2.02
C VAL A 67 15.25 -11.59 3.30
N GLU A 68 16.23 -10.70 3.17
CA GLU A 68 16.84 -10.03 4.33
C GLU A 68 15.86 -9.10 5.03
N LEU A 69 15.04 -8.38 4.26
CA LEU A 69 13.95 -7.56 4.81
C LEU A 69 12.95 -8.42 5.58
N ALA A 70 12.60 -9.62 5.10
CA ALA A 70 11.71 -10.53 5.80
C ALA A 70 12.28 -10.93 7.17
N GLU A 71 13.57 -11.30 7.23
CA GLU A 71 14.24 -11.64 8.50
C GLU A 71 14.30 -10.44 9.46
N GLY A 72 14.71 -9.27 8.96
CA GLY A 72 14.84 -8.05 9.75
C GLY A 72 13.51 -7.53 10.27
N LEU A 73 12.44 -7.53 9.46
CA LEU A 73 11.08 -7.15 9.90
C LEU A 73 10.55 -8.11 10.97
N THR A 74 10.87 -9.40 10.86
CA THR A 74 10.53 -10.39 11.88
C THR A 74 11.29 -10.16 13.18
N ALA A 75 12.58 -9.80 13.10
CA ALA A 75 13.37 -9.42 14.26
C ALA A 75 12.82 -8.13 14.90
N LEU A 76 12.40 -7.15 14.10
CA LEU A 76 11.87 -5.88 14.58
C LEU A 76 10.52 -6.01 15.29
N ARG A 77 9.69 -7.00 14.93
CA ARG A 77 8.41 -7.31 15.60
C ARG A 77 8.54 -7.82 17.04
N ARG A 78 9.73 -8.20 17.49
CA ARG A 78 9.92 -8.83 18.80
C ARG A 78 10.00 -7.82 19.93
N GLY A 79 9.36 -8.14 21.05
CA GLY A 79 9.34 -7.30 22.25
C GLY A 79 8.86 -5.88 21.94
N ASP A 80 9.44 -4.89 22.62
CA ASP A 80 9.07 -3.48 22.48
C ASP A 80 9.90 -2.74 21.43
N ARG A 81 10.58 -3.44 20.50
CA ARG A 81 11.46 -2.82 19.49
C ARG A 81 10.75 -1.79 18.60
N LEU A 82 9.54 -2.09 18.15
CA LEU A 82 8.72 -1.14 17.39
C LEU A 82 8.29 0.06 18.25
N ALA A 83 8.02 -0.14 19.53
CA ALA A 83 7.71 0.94 20.46
C ALA A 83 8.94 1.83 20.71
N ALA A 84 10.13 1.24 20.78
CA ALA A 84 11.40 1.95 20.85
C ALA A 84 11.72 2.78 19.59
N LEU A 85 11.07 2.48 18.45
CA LEU A 85 11.08 3.32 17.23
C LEU A 85 9.85 4.24 17.12
N GLY A 86 8.95 4.24 18.12
CA GLY A 86 7.77 5.09 18.15
C GLY A 86 6.71 4.79 17.11
N CYS A 87 6.69 3.61 16.49
CA CYS A 87 5.82 3.32 15.34
C CYS A 87 5.20 1.92 15.35
N HIS A 88 4.03 1.80 14.72
CA HIS A 88 3.53 0.49 14.30
C HIS A 88 4.35 -0.02 13.11
N LEU A 89 4.34 -1.33 12.88
CA LEU A 89 5.07 -1.91 11.74
C LEU A 89 4.63 -1.34 10.39
N ASP A 90 3.33 -1.12 10.18
CA ASP A 90 2.82 -0.59 8.91
C ASP A 90 3.18 0.88 8.70
N ASP A 91 3.19 1.67 9.78
CA ASP A 91 3.68 3.04 9.75
C ASP A 91 5.21 3.08 9.51
N TYR A 92 5.97 2.23 10.20
CA TYR A 92 7.41 2.06 9.99
C TYR A 92 7.74 1.68 8.55
N ALA A 93 7.10 0.62 8.04
CA ALA A 93 7.36 0.11 6.71
C ALA A 93 7.04 1.14 5.62
N ARG A 94 5.95 1.90 5.78
CA ARG A 94 5.59 2.95 4.81
C ARG A 94 6.58 4.11 4.82
N GLU A 95 6.92 4.63 6.01
CA GLU A 95 7.71 5.86 6.11
C GLU A 95 9.21 5.59 5.91
N ALA A 96 9.75 4.54 6.53
CA ALA A 96 11.18 4.24 6.55
C ALA A 96 11.62 3.31 5.41
N LEU A 97 10.77 2.37 4.98
CA LEU A 97 11.13 1.36 3.97
C LEU A 97 10.42 1.52 2.62
N ASP A 98 9.48 2.47 2.51
CA ASP A 98 8.65 2.69 1.32
C ASP A 98 7.84 1.45 0.90
N LEU A 99 7.41 0.65 1.90
CA LEU A 99 6.65 -0.58 1.75
C LEU A 99 5.20 -0.40 2.20
N GLY A 100 4.24 -0.88 1.40
CA GLY A 100 2.83 -0.92 1.79
C GLY A 100 2.58 -1.92 2.93
N LYS A 101 1.54 -1.66 3.74
CA LYS A 101 1.11 -2.50 4.89
C LYS A 101 1.11 -4.00 4.58
N ARG A 102 0.37 -4.43 3.54
CA ARG A 102 0.26 -5.85 3.16
C ARG A 102 1.62 -6.46 2.79
N ALA A 103 2.47 -5.72 2.07
CA ALA A 103 3.79 -6.21 1.68
C ALA A 103 4.68 -6.43 2.92
N ALA A 104 4.72 -5.47 3.84
CA ALA A 104 5.48 -5.60 5.08
C ALA A 104 4.96 -6.73 5.97
N GLU A 105 3.64 -6.90 6.05
CA GLU A 105 3.03 -8.01 6.78
C GLU A 105 3.36 -9.37 6.15
N ASN A 106 3.33 -9.48 4.82
CA ASN A 106 3.71 -10.70 4.10
C ASN A 106 5.17 -11.05 4.33
N LEU A 107 6.10 -10.10 4.16
CA LEU A 107 7.52 -10.31 4.39
C LEU A 107 7.81 -10.70 5.85
N ALA A 108 7.18 -10.04 6.82
CA ALA A 108 7.33 -10.40 8.22
C ALA A 108 6.74 -11.78 8.57
N ARG A 109 5.69 -12.24 7.86
CA ARG A 109 5.17 -13.61 8.00
C ARG A 109 6.10 -14.63 7.35
N LEU A 110 6.62 -14.31 6.16
CA LEU A 110 7.61 -15.13 5.48
C LEU A 110 8.85 -15.34 6.36
N GLY A 111 9.45 -14.26 6.87
CA GLY A 111 10.64 -14.32 7.72
C GLY A 111 10.41 -15.10 9.02
N ALA A 112 9.21 -15.03 9.60
CA ALA A 112 8.83 -15.88 10.72
C ALA A 112 8.79 -17.37 10.32
N GLY A 113 8.14 -17.70 9.19
CA GLY A 113 8.04 -19.07 8.71
C GLY A 113 9.38 -19.69 8.30
N LEU A 114 10.28 -18.90 7.71
CA LEU A 114 11.62 -19.35 7.31
C LEU A 114 12.51 -19.79 8.48
N ARG A 115 12.24 -19.34 9.71
CA ARG A 115 13.00 -19.79 10.89
C ARG A 115 12.82 -21.28 11.19
N GLU A 116 11.67 -21.82 10.87
CA GLU A 116 11.32 -23.23 11.10
C GLU A 116 11.59 -24.10 9.86
N ARG A 117 12.05 -23.49 8.76
CA ARG A 117 12.19 -24.11 7.42
C ARG A 117 13.58 -23.79 6.85
N PRO A 118 14.65 -24.39 7.39
CA PRO A 118 16.03 -24.04 7.06
C PRO A 118 16.40 -24.34 5.60
N LEU A 119 15.86 -25.41 5.00
CA LEU A 119 16.15 -25.76 3.59
C LEU A 119 15.50 -24.75 2.65
N LEU A 120 14.26 -24.32 2.94
CA LEU A 120 13.58 -23.28 2.17
C LEU A 120 14.28 -21.94 2.33
N ARG A 121 14.71 -21.60 3.55
CA ARG A 121 15.49 -20.40 3.83
C ARG A 121 16.79 -20.38 3.04
N GLU A 122 17.55 -21.46 3.06
CA GLU A 122 18.80 -21.58 2.31
C GLU A 122 18.55 -21.50 0.79
N ALA A 123 17.54 -22.20 0.28
CA ALA A 123 17.23 -22.19 -1.15
C ALA A 123 16.78 -20.81 -1.65
N LEU A 124 16.00 -20.08 -0.83
CA LEU A 124 15.58 -18.72 -1.12
C LEU A 124 16.77 -17.74 -1.05
N ARG A 125 17.63 -17.86 -0.03
CA ARG A 125 18.87 -17.06 0.08
C ARG A 125 19.85 -17.33 -1.06
N ALA A 126 19.95 -18.57 -1.55
CA ALA A 126 20.81 -18.91 -2.68
C ALA A 126 20.22 -18.49 -4.04
N GLY A 127 18.99 -17.96 -4.08
CA GLY A 127 18.28 -17.63 -5.31
C GLY A 127 17.77 -18.84 -6.10
N ARG A 128 17.87 -20.06 -5.57
CA ARG A 128 17.35 -21.30 -6.19
C ARG A 128 15.83 -21.33 -6.20
N VAL A 129 15.19 -20.75 -5.18
CA VAL A 129 13.73 -20.59 -5.10
C VAL A 129 13.40 -19.10 -5.11
N ARG A 130 12.41 -18.70 -5.92
CA ARG A 130 11.97 -17.30 -6.03
C ARG A 130 11.01 -16.93 -4.90
N LEU A 131 10.90 -15.64 -4.57
CA LEU A 131 10.08 -15.14 -3.46
C LEU A 131 8.62 -15.65 -3.53
N ARG A 132 7.94 -15.49 -4.68
CA ARG A 132 6.56 -15.98 -4.84
C ARG A 132 6.43 -17.49 -4.68
N ALA A 133 7.38 -18.26 -5.23
CA ALA A 133 7.38 -19.71 -5.07
C ALA A 133 7.54 -20.10 -3.59
N ALA A 134 8.46 -19.46 -2.85
CA ALA A 134 8.63 -19.66 -1.42
C ALA A 134 7.38 -19.30 -0.62
N GLU A 135 6.73 -18.17 -0.90
CA GLU A 135 5.46 -17.77 -0.27
C GLU A 135 4.34 -18.81 -0.52
N THR A 136 4.26 -19.35 -1.74
CA THR A 136 3.26 -20.35 -2.15
C THR A 136 3.43 -21.66 -1.38
N ILE A 137 4.66 -22.17 -1.26
CA ILE A 137 4.92 -23.47 -0.60
C ILE A 137 5.07 -23.38 0.91
N LEU A 138 5.31 -22.19 1.47
CA LEU A 138 5.54 -21.98 2.92
C LEU A 138 4.55 -22.73 3.82
N PRO A 139 3.23 -22.78 3.52
CA PRO A 139 2.26 -23.43 4.39
C PRO A 139 2.30 -24.97 4.36
N VAL A 140 2.93 -25.58 3.34
CA VAL A 140 2.98 -27.05 3.17
C VAL A 140 4.40 -27.62 3.27
N ALA A 141 5.42 -26.79 3.11
CA ALA A 141 6.83 -27.14 3.30
C ALA A 141 7.15 -27.19 4.80
N VAL A 142 6.69 -28.23 5.49
CA VAL A 142 6.86 -28.41 6.94
C VAL A 142 7.41 -29.80 7.25
N GLY A 143 8.38 -29.87 8.16
CA GLY A 143 9.01 -31.13 8.57
C GLY A 143 9.62 -31.88 7.39
N GLU A 144 9.38 -33.19 7.31
CA GLU A 144 9.90 -34.07 6.25
C GLU A 144 9.47 -33.65 4.83
N ALA A 145 8.36 -32.92 4.69
CA ALA A 145 7.89 -32.45 3.38
C ALA A 145 8.69 -31.27 2.83
N GLU A 146 9.48 -30.58 3.67
CA GLU A 146 10.20 -29.37 3.29
C GLU A 146 11.12 -29.60 2.07
N ALA A 147 11.96 -30.62 2.11
CA ALA A 147 12.93 -30.90 1.04
C ALA A 147 12.25 -31.13 -0.32
N ALA A 148 11.17 -31.92 -0.34
CA ALA A 148 10.43 -32.22 -1.56
C ALA A 148 9.78 -30.96 -2.17
N TRP A 149 9.18 -30.11 -1.32
CA TRP A 149 8.59 -28.85 -1.78
C TRP A 149 9.64 -27.85 -2.26
N VAL A 150 10.81 -27.77 -1.61
CA VAL A 150 11.92 -26.89 -2.04
C VAL A 150 12.46 -27.30 -3.41
N GLU A 151 12.70 -28.59 -3.62
CA GLU A 151 13.14 -29.12 -4.92
C GLU A 151 12.13 -28.85 -6.03
N ARG A 152 10.84 -28.99 -5.72
CA ARG A 152 9.74 -28.68 -6.64
C ARG A 152 9.69 -27.20 -6.97
N ALA A 153 9.81 -26.33 -5.96
CA ALA A 153 9.76 -24.88 -6.10
C ALA A 153 10.93 -24.27 -6.88
N GLY A 154 12.06 -24.98 -6.97
CA GLY A 154 13.20 -24.58 -7.80
C GLY A 154 13.00 -24.88 -9.31
N ARG A 155 12.01 -25.69 -9.68
CA ARG A 155 11.81 -26.16 -11.07
C ARG A 155 10.46 -25.76 -11.66
N GLU A 156 9.40 -25.77 -10.85
CA GLU A 156 8.04 -25.55 -11.31
C GLU A 156 7.62 -24.08 -11.32
N THR A 157 6.62 -23.76 -12.16
CA THR A 157 5.98 -22.45 -12.22
C THR A 157 5.17 -22.15 -10.96
N VAL A 158 4.93 -20.88 -10.66
CA VAL A 158 4.15 -20.49 -9.48
C VAL A 158 2.74 -21.06 -9.57
N ARG A 159 2.13 -21.03 -10.76
CA ARG A 159 0.81 -21.63 -11.01
C ARG A 159 0.78 -23.15 -10.78
N ALA A 160 1.82 -23.88 -11.19
CA ALA A 160 1.91 -25.32 -10.95
C ALA A 160 2.07 -25.61 -9.45
N LEU A 161 2.88 -24.83 -8.74
CA LEU A 161 3.03 -24.91 -7.28
C LEU A 161 1.71 -24.61 -6.57
N GLU A 162 0.96 -23.58 -6.97
CA GLU A 162 -0.35 -23.25 -6.40
C GLU A 162 -1.37 -24.38 -6.59
N ALA A 163 -1.39 -25.01 -7.77
CA ALA A 163 -2.22 -26.19 -8.02
C ALA A 163 -1.82 -27.37 -7.12
N ALA A 164 -0.52 -27.61 -6.99
CA ALA A 164 0.03 -28.67 -6.14
C ALA A 164 -0.26 -28.43 -4.66
N VAL A 165 -0.09 -27.21 -4.16
CA VAL A 165 -0.38 -26.82 -2.77
C VAL A 165 -1.86 -26.99 -2.48
N ARG A 166 -2.74 -26.58 -3.39
CA ARG A 166 -4.19 -26.81 -3.26
C ARG A 166 -4.52 -28.30 -3.16
N ALA A 167 -3.94 -29.12 -4.05
CA ALA A 167 -4.13 -30.57 -4.01
C ALA A 167 -3.62 -31.19 -2.69
N ALA A 168 -2.45 -30.77 -2.23
CA ALA A 168 -1.87 -31.26 -0.97
C ALA A 168 -2.71 -30.88 0.26
N ARG A 169 -3.26 -29.66 0.29
CA ARG A 169 -4.16 -29.22 1.38
C ARG A 169 -5.47 -30.01 1.39
N ALA A 170 -6.01 -30.33 0.21
CA ALA A 170 -7.23 -31.14 0.10
C ALA A 170 -7.05 -32.59 0.59
N LEU A 171 -5.81 -33.09 0.66
CA LEU A 171 -5.50 -34.45 1.14
C LEU A 171 -5.29 -34.53 2.66
N GLY A 172 -5.20 -33.40 3.38
CA GLY A 172 -4.76 -33.33 4.78
C GLY A 172 -5.79 -32.80 5.78
N ASP A 173 -7.09 -32.80 5.45
CA ASP A 173 -8.17 -32.04 6.10
C ASP A 173 -7.98 -31.61 7.58
N GLY A 174 -7.78 -30.31 7.73
CA GLY A 174 -8.01 -29.51 8.91
C GLY A 174 -8.12 -28.07 8.44
N ALA A 175 -9.31 -27.47 8.60
CA ALA A 175 -9.66 -26.12 8.17
C ALA A 175 -8.63 -25.07 8.63
N GLY A 176 -7.65 -24.79 7.77
CA GLY A 176 -6.71 -23.68 7.88
C GLY A 176 -6.99 -22.75 6.72
N GLY A 177 -7.80 -21.72 7.01
CA GLY A 177 -8.42 -20.82 6.04
C GLY A 177 -7.55 -20.57 4.82
N ALA A 178 -8.11 -20.89 3.65
CA ALA A 178 -7.83 -20.07 2.49
C ALA A 178 -7.99 -18.62 2.98
N VAL A 179 -6.88 -17.89 3.06
CA VAL A 179 -6.96 -16.45 2.88
C VAL A 179 -7.48 -16.37 1.45
N GLY A 180 -8.81 -16.31 1.33
CA GLY A 180 -9.41 -15.85 0.11
C GLY A 180 -8.66 -14.58 -0.19
N ASP A 181 -8.04 -14.54 -1.36
CA ASP A 181 -8.06 -13.27 -2.07
C ASP A 181 -9.50 -12.79 -1.91
N ASP A 182 -9.71 -11.67 -1.22
CA ASP A 182 -10.91 -10.86 -1.42
C ASP A 182 -10.90 -10.61 -2.93
N GLU A 183 -11.53 -11.52 -3.66
CA GLU A 183 -11.62 -11.58 -5.10
C GLU A 183 -12.17 -10.23 -5.52
N ASP A 184 -11.30 -9.43 -6.15
CA ASP A 184 -11.59 -8.21 -6.91
C ASP A 184 -13.00 -7.65 -6.68
N GLU A 185 -13.32 -7.25 -5.44
CA GLU A 185 -14.62 -6.68 -5.16
C GLU A 185 -14.72 -5.42 -6.01
N ALA A 186 -15.67 -5.42 -6.95
CA ALA A 186 -15.73 -4.37 -7.95
C ALA A 186 -15.94 -3.02 -7.25
N TRP A 187 -15.03 -2.07 -7.48
CA TRP A 187 -15.17 -0.73 -6.89
C TRP A 187 -16.03 0.15 -7.79
N VAL A 188 -16.82 1.02 -7.17
CA VAL A 188 -17.70 1.98 -7.83
C VAL A 188 -17.46 3.35 -7.23
N GLU A 189 -17.49 4.39 -8.05
CA GLU A 189 -17.47 5.77 -7.61
C GLU A 189 -18.89 6.34 -7.60
N LEU A 190 -19.38 6.70 -6.41
CA LEU A 190 -20.57 7.53 -6.22
C LEU A 190 -20.18 8.98 -6.44
N ARG A 191 -20.85 9.66 -7.38
CA ARG A 191 -20.70 11.09 -7.66
C ARG A 191 -22.05 11.75 -7.80
N THR A 192 -22.30 12.77 -6.98
CA THR A 192 -23.56 13.53 -7.04
C THR A 192 -23.40 14.99 -6.61
N GLN A 193 -24.38 15.82 -6.95
CA GLN A 193 -24.51 17.18 -6.44
C GLN A 193 -25.24 17.13 -5.09
N LEU A 194 -24.75 17.87 -4.12
CA LEU A 194 -25.26 17.94 -2.76
C LEU A 194 -25.20 19.42 -2.31
N PRO A 195 -26.33 20.14 -2.37
CA PRO A 195 -26.48 21.51 -1.89
C PRO A 195 -25.99 21.73 -0.45
N PRO A 196 -25.61 22.96 -0.06
CA PRO A 196 -25.02 23.23 1.26
C PRO A 196 -25.87 22.77 2.45
N ASP A 197 -27.20 22.96 2.41
CA ASP A 197 -28.07 22.58 3.52
C ASP A 197 -28.27 21.06 3.61
N GLU A 198 -28.48 20.38 2.48
CA GLU A 198 -28.50 18.91 2.42
C GLU A 198 -27.18 18.28 2.86
N ARG A 199 -26.06 18.95 2.54
CA ARG A 199 -24.73 18.53 2.98
C ARG A 199 -24.56 18.61 4.49
N ARG A 200 -25.09 19.65 5.15
CA ARG A 200 -25.06 19.76 6.62
C ARG A 200 -25.74 18.55 7.25
N VAL A 201 -26.92 18.18 6.76
CA VAL A 201 -27.66 17.00 7.23
C VAL A 201 -26.83 15.72 7.07
N LEU A 202 -26.23 15.51 5.89
CA LEU A 202 -25.37 14.34 5.67
C LEU A 202 -24.13 14.34 6.56
N ASP A 203 -23.45 15.48 6.72
CA ASP A 203 -22.26 15.59 7.56
C ASP A 203 -22.61 15.34 9.05
N GLU A 204 -23.76 15.81 9.52
CA GLU A 204 -24.27 15.54 10.87
C GLU A 204 -24.58 14.04 11.06
N ALA A 205 -25.23 13.39 10.10
CA ALA A 205 -25.52 11.97 10.16
C ALA A 205 -24.25 11.11 10.14
N LEU A 206 -23.28 11.46 9.27
CA LEU A 206 -21.97 10.78 9.22
C LEU A 206 -21.16 11.01 10.51
N ALA A 207 -21.29 12.19 11.13
CA ALA A 207 -20.71 12.45 12.44
C ALA A 207 -21.36 11.57 13.49
N LEU A 208 -22.70 11.48 13.55
CA LEU A 208 -23.41 10.61 14.48
C LEU A 208 -23.07 9.12 14.28
N ALA A 209 -23.00 8.64 13.04
CA ALA A 209 -22.57 7.27 12.75
C ALA A 209 -21.14 6.99 13.26
N ARG A 210 -20.22 7.94 13.09
CA ARG A 210 -18.86 7.87 13.65
C ARG A 210 -18.86 7.90 15.19
N GLU A 211 -19.84 8.56 15.79
CA GLU A 211 -19.99 8.63 17.24
C GLU A 211 -20.51 7.33 17.85
N LEU A 212 -21.47 6.69 17.18
CA LEU A 212 -22.01 5.38 17.54
C LEU A 212 -20.97 4.27 17.33
N GLU A 213 -20.20 4.36 16.24
CA GLU A 213 -19.12 3.43 15.92
C GLU A 213 -17.78 4.16 15.69
N PRO A 214 -17.01 4.42 16.77
CA PRO A 214 -15.71 5.06 16.67
C PRO A 214 -14.72 4.25 15.82
N GLY A 215 -14.18 4.87 14.78
CA GLY A 215 -13.22 4.23 13.86
C GLY A 215 -13.85 3.75 12.56
N SER A 216 -15.18 3.88 12.40
CA SER A 216 -15.85 3.61 11.14
C SER A 216 -15.32 4.49 10.00
N SER A 217 -15.06 3.85 8.87
CA SER A 217 -14.74 4.44 7.59
C SER A 217 -15.96 5.12 6.99
N ARG A 218 -15.75 5.94 5.95
CA ARG A 218 -16.86 6.56 5.21
C ARG A 218 -17.73 5.53 4.49
N ILE A 219 -17.17 4.36 4.16
CA ILE A 219 -17.89 3.25 3.53
C ILE A 219 -18.88 2.68 4.54
N GLU A 220 -18.38 2.27 5.72
CA GLU A 220 -19.21 1.71 6.82
C GLU A 220 -20.28 2.72 7.28
N GLN A 221 -19.94 4.01 7.37
CA GLN A 221 -20.92 5.05 7.72
C GLN A 221 -22.07 5.15 6.70
N LEU A 222 -21.76 5.15 5.41
CA LEU A 222 -22.78 5.20 4.37
C LEU A 222 -23.60 3.90 4.30
N GLU A 223 -22.96 2.76 4.55
CA GLU A 223 -23.60 1.45 4.65
C GLU A 223 -24.63 1.42 5.79
N VAL A 224 -24.24 1.81 7.00
CA VAL A 224 -25.14 1.85 8.17
C VAL A 224 -26.33 2.79 7.94
N LEU A 225 -26.09 3.98 7.37
CA LEU A 225 -27.17 4.90 7.00
C LEU A 225 -28.19 4.25 6.05
N ALA A 226 -27.71 3.49 5.06
CA ALA A 226 -28.57 2.80 4.10
C ALA A 226 -29.31 1.61 4.72
N GLN A 227 -28.63 0.80 5.55
CA GLN A 227 -29.22 -0.32 6.28
C GLN A 227 -30.34 0.15 7.20
N GLU A 228 -30.10 1.22 7.97
CA GLU A 228 -31.10 1.81 8.86
C GLU A 228 -32.35 2.23 8.09
N TYR A 229 -32.18 2.99 7.00
CA TYR A 229 -33.32 3.43 6.20
C TYR A 229 -34.10 2.25 5.61
N LEU A 230 -33.42 1.23 5.10
CA LEU A 230 -34.04 0.04 4.51
C LEU A 230 -34.72 -0.87 5.54
N ALA A 231 -34.33 -0.81 6.82
CA ALA A 231 -34.98 -1.57 7.89
C ALA A 231 -36.43 -1.13 8.09
N GLU A 232 -36.71 0.18 8.00
CA GLU A 232 -38.08 0.72 8.10
C GLU A 232 -38.75 0.91 6.71
N HIS A 233 -37.94 1.11 5.67
CA HIS A 233 -38.41 1.40 4.31
C HIS A 233 -37.87 0.36 3.30
N PRO A 234 -38.28 -0.92 3.42
CA PRO A 234 -37.77 -1.98 2.56
C PRO A 234 -38.02 -1.63 1.09
N GLY A 235 -37.00 -1.88 0.26
CA GLY A 235 -37.13 -1.82 -1.20
C GLY A 235 -37.62 -3.14 -1.78
N ASP A 236 -37.63 -3.24 -3.10
CA ASP A 236 -37.90 -4.49 -3.83
C ASP A 236 -36.85 -5.58 -3.46
N PRO A 237 -37.25 -6.71 -2.83
CA PRO A 237 -36.33 -7.75 -2.39
C PRO A 237 -35.77 -8.61 -3.54
N ASP A 238 -36.39 -8.61 -4.73
CA ASP A 238 -36.06 -9.57 -5.81
C ASP A 238 -34.88 -9.12 -6.69
N GLY A 239 -34.16 -8.06 -6.31
CA GLY A 239 -33.22 -7.37 -7.19
C GLY A 239 -31.80 -7.14 -6.67
N ASP A 240 -31.39 -7.64 -5.50
CA ASP A 240 -30.15 -7.16 -4.84
C ASP A 240 -28.86 -7.42 -5.64
N ASP A 241 -28.62 -8.63 -6.16
CA ASP A 241 -27.37 -8.91 -6.87
C ASP A 241 -27.31 -8.30 -8.29
N SER A 242 -28.48 -8.20 -8.94
CA SER A 242 -28.65 -7.78 -10.33
C SER A 242 -29.09 -6.31 -10.49
N ARG A 243 -29.25 -5.56 -9.39
CA ARG A 243 -29.71 -4.17 -9.41
C ARG A 243 -28.84 -3.28 -10.29
N PRO A 244 -29.41 -2.57 -11.28
CA PRO A 244 -28.65 -1.55 -11.99
C PRO A 244 -28.33 -0.41 -11.03
N LEU A 245 -27.04 -0.07 -10.93
CA LEU A 245 -26.62 1.09 -10.17
C LEU A 245 -27.12 2.35 -10.89
N GLY A 246 -27.85 3.21 -10.17
CA GLY A 246 -28.45 4.42 -10.73
C GLY A 246 -27.44 5.46 -11.22
N PRO A 247 -27.90 6.60 -11.76
CA PRO A 247 -27.06 7.58 -12.49
C PRO A 247 -25.95 8.25 -11.66
N GLY A 248 -25.98 8.13 -10.33
CA GLY A 248 -24.93 8.64 -9.44
C GLY A 248 -23.71 7.72 -9.33
N PHE A 249 -23.75 6.51 -9.87
CA PHE A 249 -22.71 5.51 -9.71
C PHE A 249 -21.95 5.28 -11.01
N ARG A 250 -20.62 5.20 -10.95
CA ARG A 250 -19.75 4.91 -12.10
C ARG A 250 -18.82 3.78 -11.74
N ALA A 251 -18.76 2.74 -12.58
CA ALA A 251 -17.82 1.65 -12.37
C ALA A 251 -16.39 2.19 -12.30
N ARG A 252 -15.67 1.86 -11.24
CA ARG A 252 -14.26 2.19 -11.05
C ARG A 252 -13.44 0.94 -11.38
N GLY A 253 -13.52 0.51 -12.63
CA GLY A 253 -12.70 -0.59 -13.14
C GLY A 253 -11.50 -0.03 -13.91
N PRO A 254 -10.32 -0.68 -13.86
CA PRO A 254 -9.36 -0.47 -14.93
C PRO A 254 -10.04 -0.89 -16.24
N GLU A 255 -10.13 0.01 -17.21
CA GLU A 255 -10.57 -0.31 -18.59
C GLU A 255 -9.67 -1.37 -19.28
N SER A 256 -8.71 -1.97 -18.58
CA SER A 256 -7.71 -2.88 -19.13
C SER A 256 -8.08 -4.36 -19.12
N THR A 257 -9.21 -4.80 -18.56
CA THR A 257 -9.56 -6.24 -18.53
C THR A 257 -10.39 -6.74 -19.72
N ARG A 258 -10.70 -5.88 -20.71
CA ARG A 258 -11.40 -6.30 -21.94
C ARG A 258 -10.54 -6.36 -23.21
N ARG A 259 -9.22 -6.14 -23.13
CA ARG A 259 -8.32 -6.50 -24.24
C ARG A 259 -7.86 -7.93 -24.03
N GLY A 260 -8.39 -8.82 -24.87
CA GLY A 260 -8.40 -10.28 -24.72
C GLY A 260 -7.13 -10.89 -24.16
N ALA A 261 -7.31 -11.75 -23.16
CA ALA A 261 -6.29 -12.72 -22.79
C ALA A 261 -6.01 -13.57 -24.04
N THR A 262 -4.79 -13.47 -24.56
CA THR A 262 -4.29 -14.39 -25.58
C THR A 262 -3.92 -15.69 -24.89
N ALA A 263 -4.04 -16.83 -25.59
CA ALA A 263 -3.59 -18.10 -25.06
C ALA A 263 -2.09 -18.01 -24.73
N SER A 264 -1.73 -18.37 -23.50
CA SER A 264 -0.34 -18.48 -23.05
C SER A 264 0.32 -19.69 -23.72
N LEU A 265 1.58 -19.55 -24.15
CA LEU A 265 2.34 -20.67 -24.70
C LEU A 265 2.75 -21.71 -23.63
N GLY A 266 2.61 -21.37 -22.34
CA GLY A 266 2.95 -22.24 -21.22
C GLY A 266 4.45 -22.44 -21.02
N PRO A 267 4.85 -23.27 -20.02
CA PRO A 267 6.24 -23.43 -19.61
C PRO A 267 7.18 -23.84 -20.74
N ASP A 268 6.72 -24.75 -21.61
CA ASP A 268 7.50 -25.25 -22.74
C ASP A 268 7.78 -24.14 -23.78
N GLY A 269 6.83 -23.24 -23.99
CA GLY A 269 6.99 -22.08 -24.88
C GLY A 269 7.84 -20.95 -24.30
N TRP A 270 8.13 -20.96 -23.00
CA TRP A 270 9.00 -19.97 -22.35
C TRP A 270 10.46 -20.44 -22.24
N ALA A 271 10.73 -21.72 -22.53
CA ALA A 271 12.05 -22.33 -22.38
C ALA A 271 13.13 -21.73 -23.29
N GLU A 272 12.74 -21.04 -24.36
CA GLU A 272 13.66 -20.35 -25.28
C GLU A 272 14.16 -19.00 -24.73
N LEU A 273 13.60 -18.51 -23.61
CA LEU A 273 14.07 -17.27 -22.99
C LEU A 273 15.40 -17.48 -22.29
N PRO A 274 16.32 -16.50 -22.35
CA PRO A 274 17.61 -16.61 -21.67
C PRO A 274 17.46 -16.87 -20.18
N ASP A 275 18.20 -17.88 -19.71
CA ASP A 275 18.28 -18.17 -18.29
C ASP A 275 19.00 -17.03 -17.57
N VAL A 276 18.50 -16.69 -16.38
CA VAL A 276 19.11 -15.68 -15.53
C VAL A 276 19.61 -16.38 -14.28
N PRO A 277 20.93 -16.36 -14.02
CA PRO A 277 21.51 -17.13 -12.94
C PRO A 277 20.90 -16.73 -11.59
N ALA A 278 20.84 -17.71 -10.69
CA ALA A 278 20.48 -17.47 -9.31
C ALA A 278 21.50 -16.50 -8.67
N LEU A 279 20.99 -15.54 -7.91
CA LEU A 279 21.81 -14.57 -7.18
C LEU A 279 21.67 -14.82 -5.68
N PRO A 280 22.79 -14.88 -4.94
CA PRO A 280 22.73 -15.04 -3.50
C PRO A 280 22.30 -13.73 -2.82
N ALA A 281 21.49 -13.85 -1.77
CA ALA A 281 21.17 -12.76 -0.86
C ALA A 281 22.42 -12.30 -0.09
N PRO A 282 22.51 -11.00 0.26
CA PRO A 282 23.66 -10.51 1.00
C PRO A 282 23.73 -11.16 2.39
N GLU A 283 24.94 -11.39 2.89
CA GLU A 283 25.16 -11.99 4.21
C GLU A 283 24.94 -10.95 5.33
N LEU A 284 23.67 -10.63 5.58
CA LEU A 284 23.27 -9.82 6.71
C LEU A 284 22.79 -10.72 7.84
N SER A 285 23.18 -10.36 9.06
CA SER A 285 22.70 -11.06 10.24
C SER A 285 21.72 -10.22 11.05
N PHE A 286 20.54 -10.76 11.33
CA PHE A 286 19.54 -10.15 12.22
C PHE A 286 19.44 -10.92 13.55
N HIS A 287 20.55 -10.97 14.29
CA HIS A 287 20.63 -11.63 15.59
C HIS A 287 19.71 -10.98 16.64
N GLU A 288 19.34 -11.77 17.65
CA GLU A 288 18.41 -11.35 18.69
C GLU A 288 18.98 -10.30 19.66
N SER A 289 20.29 -10.12 19.70
CA SER A 289 20.95 -9.12 20.55
C SER A 289 20.88 -7.70 19.99
N LEU A 290 20.53 -7.52 18.71
CA LEU A 290 20.48 -6.20 18.09
C LEU A 290 19.37 -5.34 18.71
N SER A 291 19.72 -4.07 18.97
CA SER A 291 18.78 -3.03 19.36
C SER A 291 17.81 -2.67 18.24
N ALA A 292 16.72 -1.99 18.58
CA ALA A 292 15.76 -1.52 17.58
C ALA A 292 16.39 -0.55 16.57
N GLN A 293 17.31 0.30 17.03
CA GLN A 293 18.03 1.29 16.22
C GLN A 293 19.02 0.63 15.26
N GLU A 294 19.72 -0.42 15.70
CA GLU A 294 20.62 -1.18 14.81
C GLU A 294 19.83 -1.96 13.74
N LEU A 295 18.69 -2.55 14.12
CA LEU A 295 17.78 -3.20 13.17
C LEU A 295 17.24 -2.19 12.16
N ASP A 296 16.81 -1.02 12.63
CA ASP A 296 16.35 0.07 11.76
C ASP A 296 17.42 0.50 10.76
N ALA A 297 18.64 0.78 11.20
CA ALA A 297 19.73 1.19 10.32
C ALA A 297 19.99 0.16 9.20
N ARG A 298 19.99 -1.14 9.53
CA ARG A 298 20.17 -2.22 8.54
C ARG A 298 19.00 -2.33 7.57
N LEU A 299 17.76 -2.26 8.08
CA LEU A 299 16.55 -2.30 7.25
C LEU A 299 16.47 -1.11 6.30
N ARG A 300 16.86 0.09 6.74
CA ARG A 300 16.92 1.28 5.89
C ARG A 300 17.99 1.19 4.80
N ALA A 301 19.17 0.67 5.12
CA ALA A 301 20.22 0.42 4.12
C ALA A 301 19.72 -0.55 3.04
N LEU A 302 19.07 -1.65 3.44
CA LEU A 302 18.43 -2.59 2.52
C LEU A 302 17.35 -1.93 1.66
N ALA A 303 16.46 -1.15 2.27
CA ALA A 303 15.41 -0.44 1.55
C ALA A 303 15.97 0.57 0.53
N GLU A 304 17.12 1.17 0.85
CA GLU A 304 17.79 2.10 -0.06
C GLU A 304 18.28 1.38 -1.32
N CYS A 305 19.08 0.32 -1.14
CA CYS A 305 19.53 -0.51 -2.26
C CYS A 305 18.36 -1.07 -3.07
N ARG A 306 17.33 -1.55 -2.36
CA ARG A 306 16.13 -2.13 -2.97
C ARG A 306 15.45 -1.19 -3.93
N ALA A 307 15.32 0.11 -3.65
CA ALA A 307 14.53 0.95 -4.57
C ALA A 307 15.27 1.51 -5.76
N GLY A 308 16.60 1.52 -5.79
CA GLY A 308 17.27 1.72 -7.08
C GLY A 308 16.95 0.55 -8.04
N TRP A 309 16.86 -0.69 -7.53
CA TRP A 309 16.36 -1.81 -8.30
C TRP A 309 14.87 -1.68 -8.63
N GLU A 310 14.04 -1.18 -7.73
CA GLU A 310 12.62 -0.93 -8.03
C GLU A 310 12.40 0.15 -9.09
N ARG A 311 13.29 1.16 -9.17
CA ARG A 311 13.29 2.15 -10.25
C ARG A 311 13.50 1.48 -11.60
N ILE A 312 14.48 0.57 -11.68
CA ILE A 312 14.75 -0.22 -12.89
C ILE A 312 13.53 -1.10 -13.23
N ILE A 313 12.92 -1.76 -12.23
CA ILE A 313 11.70 -2.56 -12.43
C ILE A 313 10.56 -1.70 -12.99
N GLY A 314 10.37 -0.49 -12.47
CA GLY A 314 9.36 0.43 -12.98
C GLY A 314 9.61 0.80 -14.45
N LEU A 315 10.81 1.29 -14.75
CA LEU A 315 11.19 1.80 -16.08
C LEU A 315 11.12 0.69 -17.14
N CYS A 316 11.84 -0.41 -16.93
CA CYS A 316 11.89 -1.53 -17.87
C CYS A 316 10.53 -2.25 -17.94
N GLY A 317 9.83 -2.39 -16.81
CA GLY A 317 8.49 -2.97 -16.77
C GLY A 317 7.48 -2.14 -17.56
N TYR A 318 7.60 -0.81 -17.54
CA TYR A 318 6.77 0.07 -18.36
C TYR A 318 7.06 -0.11 -19.86
N ALA A 319 8.33 -0.19 -20.22
CA ALA A 319 8.76 -0.45 -21.59
C ALA A 319 8.22 -1.81 -22.12
N VAL A 320 8.46 -2.90 -21.39
CA VAL A 320 7.99 -4.26 -21.71
C VAL A 320 6.46 -4.36 -21.80
N LYS A 321 5.75 -3.68 -20.90
CA LYS A 321 4.28 -3.65 -20.92
C LYS A 321 3.75 -2.89 -22.13
N ARG A 322 4.33 -1.72 -22.42
CA ARG A 322 3.86 -0.83 -23.48
C ARG A 322 4.20 -1.33 -24.88
N SER A 323 5.36 -1.96 -25.06
CA SER A 323 5.76 -2.55 -26.34
C SER A 323 4.99 -3.82 -26.70
N GLY A 324 4.45 -4.52 -25.70
CA GLY A 324 3.84 -5.83 -25.90
C GLY A 324 4.84 -6.98 -25.93
N MET A 325 6.11 -6.73 -25.59
CA MET A 325 7.18 -7.74 -25.59
C MET A 325 6.82 -8.98 -24.79
N HIS A 326 6.19 -8.83 -23.62
CA HIS A 326 5.70 -9.97 -22.84
C HIS A 326 4.81 -10.94 -23.64
N ARG A 327 4.02 -10.45 -24.62
CA ARG A 327 3.23 -11.32 -25.50
C ARG A 327 4.08 -11.96 -26.59
N LEU A 328 5.05 -11.23 -27.13
CA LEU A 328 6.01 -11.76 -28.10
C LEU A 328 6.84 -12.89 -27.49
N SER A 329 7.17 -12.78 -26.20
CA SER A 329 7.81 -13.82 -25.39
C SER A 329 6.88 -14.97 -24.97
N GLY A 330 5.65 -15.02 -25.47
CA GLY A 330 4.74 -16.15 -25.25
C GLY A 330 3.84 -16.09 -24.02
N TYR A 331 3.82 -14.99 -23.26
CA TYR A 331 2.92 -14.84 -22.10
C TYR A 331 1.55 -14.30 -22.53
N GLY A 332 0.48 -14.83 -21.94
CA GLY A 332 -0.90 -14.40 -22.24
C GLY A 332 -1.25 -13.02 -21.67
N SER A 333 -0.51 -12.57 -20.65
CA SER A 333 -0.66 -11.24 -20.06
C SER A 333 0.61 -10.72 -19.38
N PHE A 334 0.68 -9.41 -19.18
CA PHE A 334 1.76 -8.81 -18.39
C PHE A 334 1.79 -9.31 -16.94
N ARG A 335 0.61 -9.63 -16.36
CA ARG A 335 0.51 -10.22 -15.02
C ARG A 335 1.19 -11.58 -14.95
N GLU A 336 0.86 -12.45 -15.90
CA GLU A 336 1.48 -13.78 -16.02
C GLU A 336 3.00 -13.67 -16.22
N TYR A 337 3.46 -12.75 -17.08
CA TYR A 337 4.88 -12.45 -17.23
C TYR A 337 5.53 -12.07 -15.89
N VAL A 338 4.95 -11.15 -15.12
CA VAL A 338 5.52 -10.73 -13.84
C VAL A 338 5.56 -11.87 -12.81
N GLU A 339 4.49 -12.63 -12.70
CA GLU A 339 4.40 -13.72 -11.71
C GLU A 339 5.35 -14.87 -12.07
N GLU A 340 5.38 -15.28 -13.34
CA GLU A 340 6.11 -16.47 -13.77
C GLU A 340 7.56 -16.18 -14.16
N ARG A 341 7.85 -15.10 -14.90
CA ARG A 341 9.23 -14.74 -15.30
C ARG A 341 9.98 -14.03 -14.18
N LEU A 342 9.36 -12.99 -13.61
CA LEU A 342 10.01 -12.14 -12.61
C LEU A 342 9.91 -12.74 -11.19
N GLY A 343 8.89 -13.54 -10.90
CA GLY A 343 8.69 -14.11 -9.56
C GLY A 343 8.32 -13.06 -8.53
N LEU A 344 7.62 -12.00 -8.94
CA LEU A 344 7.21 -10.87 -8.10
C LEU A 344 5.68 -10.76 -8.02
N PRO A 345 5.11 -10.12 -6.97
CA PRO A 345 3.68 -9.85 -6.93
C PRO A 345 3.24 -8.91 -8.06
N ALA A 346 2.39 -9.36 -8.99
CA ALA A 346 2.03 -8.61 -10.18
C ALA A 346 1.46 -7.22 -9.87
N ARG A 347 0.52 -7.13 -8.92
CA ARG A 347 -0.10 -5.85 -8.54
C ARG A 347 0.92 -4.81 -8.07
N ALA A 348 1.99 -5.23 -7.40
CA ALA A 348 3.05 -4.34 -6.94
C ALA A 348 3.91 -3.81 -8.11
N VAL A 349 4.17 -4.65 -9.12
CA VAL A 349 4.89 -4.23 -10.33
C VAL A 349 4.01 -3.36 -11.22
N GLU A 350 2.74 -3.73 -11.42
CA GLU A 350 1.78 -2.95 -12.20
C GLU A 350 1.58 -1.54 -11.64
N GLN A 351 1.54 -1.39 -10.31
CA GLN A 351 1.47 -0.07 -9.67
C GLN A 351 2.72 0.78 -9.94
N ARG A 352 3.92 0.18 -9.98
CA ARG A 352 5.17 0.87 -10.33
C ARG A 352 5.18 1.27 -11.80
N VAL A 353 4.81 0.35 -12.68
CA VAL A 353 4.69 0.61 -14.13
C VAL A 353 3.68 1.73 -14.41
N ALA A 354 2.55 1.76 -13.71
CA ALA A 354 1.57 2.83 -13.83
C ALA A 354 2.11 4.18 -13.34
N LEU A 355 2.92 4.19 -12.27
CA LEU A 355 3.58 5.41 -11.79
C LEU A 355 4.61 5.92 -12.80
N GLU A 356 5.43 5.06 -13.39
CA GLU A 356 6.39 5.44 -14.43
C GLU A 356 5.70 5.99 -15.68
N ALA A 357 4.57 5.40 -16.07
CA ALA A 357 3.74 5.97 -17.14
C ALA A 357 3.23 7.39 -16.80
N ARG A 358 2.89 7.65 -15.53
CA ARG A 358 2.48 8.98 -15.06
C ARG A 358 3.65 9.97 -15.02
N LEU A 359 4.82 9.54 -14.53
CA LEU A 359 6.06 10.33 -14.49
C LEU A 359 6.47 10.80 -15.89
N ALA A 360 6.42 9.89 -16.87
CA ALA A 360 6.69 10.21 -18.27
C ALA A 360 5.73 11.27 -18.86
N ALA A 361 4.55 11.45 -18.27
CA ALA A 361 3.54 12.41 -18.71
C ALA A 361 3.40 13.64 -17.79
N ALA A 362 4.17 13.74 -16.70
CA ALA A 362 4.12 14.84 -15.72
C ALA A 362 5.51 15.37 -15.39
N PRO A 363 5.96 16.46 -16.04
CA PRO A 363 7.20 17.13 -15.69
C PRO A 363 7.31 17.51 -14.20
N ALA A 364 6.23 17.98 -13.57
CA ALA A 364 6.24 18.35 -12.14
C ALA A 364 6.37 17.13 -11.22
N LEU A 365 5.83 15.97 -11.62
CA LEU A 365 6.00 14.73 -10.86
C LEU A 365 7.43 14.19 -11.00
N GLU A 366 8.03 14.36 -12.17
CA GLU A 366 9.43 14.04 -12.41
C GLU A 366 10.37 14.94 -11.60
N GLU A 367 10.08 16.25 -11.52
CA GLU A 367 10.80 17.17 -10.64
C GLU A 367 10.71 16.72 -9.17
N ALA A 368 9.53 16.30 -8.72
CA ALA A 368 9.35 15.77 -7.37
C ALA A 368 10.25 14.54 -7.12
N ARG A 369 10.34 13.63 -8.09
CA ARG A 369 11.22 12.45 -8.03
C ARG A 369 12.70 12.88 -7.95
N GLN A 370 13.13 13.81 -8.81
CA GLN A 370 14.51 14.32 -8.84
C GLN A 370 14.92 15.00 -7.52
N ARG A 371 13.95 15.65 -6.85
CA ARG A 371 14.15 16.28 -5.54
C ARG A 371 14.13 15.30 -4.37
N GLY A 372 13.92 14.01 -4.62
CA GLY A 372 14.00 12.96 -3.60
C GLY A 372 12.67 12.60 -2.94
N VAL A 373 11.52 12.97 -3.52
CA VAL A 373 10.22 12.52 -2.99
C VAL A 373 10.10 11.00 -3.12
N SER A 374 9.78 10.31 -2.02
CA SER A 374 9.67 8.85 -1.96
C SER A 374 8.55 8.28 -2.84
N TYR A 375 8.61 6.97 -3.15
CA TYR A 375 7.66 6.31 -4.02
C TYR A 375 6.21 6.42 -3.52
N GLU A 376 5.94 6.11 -2.24
CA GLU A 376 4.58 6.22 -1.69
C GLU A 376 4.04 7.65 -1.72
N LYS A 377 4.91 8.67 -1.59
CA LYS A 377 4.50 10.08 -1.72
C LYS A 377 4.27 10.49 -3.16
N LEU A 378 5.11 10.04 -4.10
CA LEU A 378 4.88 10.21 -5.54
C LEU A 378 3.54 9.62 -5.96
N ARG A 379 3.13 8.48 -5.39
CA ARG A 379 1.79 7.91 -5.64
C ARG A 379 0.64 8.78 -5.16
N VAL A 380 0.84 9.53 -4.07
CA VAL A 380 -0.16 10.52 -3.62
C VAL A 380 -0.23 11.67 -4.62
N LEU A 381 0.92 12.23 -5.02
CA LEU A 381 0.99 13.34 -5.98
C LEU A 381 0.52 12.96 -7.39
N ALA A 382 0.73 11.71 -7.81
CA ALA A 382 0.30 11.19 -9.12
C ALA A 382 -1.23 11.28 -9.34
N ARG A 383 -2.01 11.39 -8.25
CA ARG A 383 -3.48 11.56 -8.29
C ARG A 383 -3.91 13.00 -8.56
N LEU A 384 -2.98 13.95 -8.51
CA LEU A 384 -3.21 15.37 -8.74
C LEU A 384 -3.05 15.75 -10.21
N GLN A 385 -3.68 16.87 -10.57
CA GLN A 385 -3.49 17.51 -11.86
C GLN A 385 -2.10 18.16 -11.92
N GLU A 386 -1.55 18.29 -13.12
CA GLU A 386 -0.20 18.82 -13.34
C GLU A 386 0.03 20.18 -12.66
N SER A 387 -0.95 21.08 -12.79
CA SER A 387 -0.91 22.43 -12.19
C SER A 387 -0.81 22.42 -10.66
N ASP A 388 -1.23 21.34 -10.01
CA ASP A 388 -1.23 21.23 -8.56
C ASP A 388 0.03 20.55 -8.01
N ILE A 389 0.73 19.73 -8.79
CA ILE A 389 1.82 18.91 -8.26
C ILE A 389 2.96 19.79 -7.71
N ALA A 390 3.37 20.81 -8.46
CA ALA A 390 4.51 21.67 -8.10
C ALA A 390 4.37 22.32 -6.72
N ARG A 391 3.18 22.81 -6.35
CA ARG A 391 2.93 23.43 -5.03
C ARG A 391 3.01 22.44 -3.87
N TRP A 392 2.81 21.15 -4.12
CA TRP A 392 2.88 20.11 -3.09
C TRP A 392 4.29 19.55 -2.89
N ILE A 393 5.26 19.83 -3.76
CA ILE A 393 6.62 19.27 -3.66
C ILE A 393 7.31 19.63 -2.34
N PRO A 394 7.37 20.91 -1.92
CA PRO A 394 8.01 21.27 -0.64
C PRO A 394 7.35 20.53 0.54
N ARG A 395 6.01 20.49 0.55
CA ARG A 395 5.26 19.79 1.59
C ARG A 395 5.51 18.29 1.56
N ALA A 396 5.62 17.67 0.38
CA ALA A 396 5.90 16.25 0.24
C ALA A 396 7.29 15.87 0.77
N LEU A 397 8.30 16.73 0.62
CA LEU A 397 9.64 16.48 1.17
C LEU A 397 9.61 16.46 2.70
N GLU A 398 8.85 17.37 3.32
CA GLU A 398 8.82 17.54 4.77
C GLU A 398 7.78 16.65 5.48
N ALA A 399 6.63 16.39 4.88
CA ALA A 399 5.55 15.66 5.55
C ALA A 399 5.87 14.16 5.72
N THR A 400 5.23 13.50 6.69
CA THR A 400 5.08 12.03 6.63
C THR A 400 4.13 11.68 5.49
N CYS A 401 4.20 10.46 4.95
CA CYS A 401 3.30 10.02 3.89
C CYS A 401 1.83 10.08 4.33
N VAL A 402 1.53 9.79 5.60
CA VAL A 402 0.18 9.94 6.17
C VAL A 402 -0.27 11.39 6.20
N ALA A 403 0.58 12.30 6.69
CA ALA A 403 0.24 13.72 6.75
C ALA A 403 -0.02 14.28 5.35
N LEU A 404 0.88 14.01 4.40
CA LEU A 404 0.71 14.40 3.00
C LEU A 404 -0.60 13.86 2.42
N ARG A 405 -0.90 12.56 2.65
CA ARG A 405 -2.13 11.95 2.16
C ARG A 405 -3.38 12.63 2.72
N ARG A 406 -3.41 12.87 4.04
CA ARG A 406 -4.54 13.52 4.72
C ARG A 406 -4.73 14.96 4.23
N GLU A 407 -3.65 15.71 4.06
CA GLU A 407 -3.71 17.10 3.57
C GLU A 407 -4.18 17.18 2.12
N VAL A 408 -3.64 16.33 1.23
CA VAL A 408 -4.06 16.25 -0.17
C VAL A 408 -5.53 15.81 -0.30
N GLU A 409 -5.94 14.79 0.47
CA GLU A 409 -7.33 14.33 0.49
C GLU A 409 -8.27 15.38 1.09
N GLY A 410 -7.84 16.08 2.14
CA GLY A 410 -8.58 17.17 2.77
C GLY A 410 -8.78 18.36 1.83
N GLU A 411 -7.75 18.79 1.10
CA GLU A 411 -7.90 19.86 0.10
C GLU A 411 -8.84 19.43 -1.02
N ARG A 412 -8.68 18.20 -1.53
CA ARG A 412 -9.57 17.65 -2.56
C ARG A 412 -11.03 17.61 -2.07
N GLU A 413 -11.26 17.19 -0.83
CA GLU A 413 -12.59 17.21 -0.23
C GLU A 413 -13.12 18.64 -0.09
N GLY A 414 -12.28 19.61 0.31
CA GLY A 414 -12.63 21.04 0.36
C GLY A 414 -13.02 21.61 -1.01
N GLN A 415 -12.29 21.29 -2.07
CA GLN A 415 -12.61 21.69 -3.45
C GLN A 415 -13.93 21.06 -3.93
N LEU A 416 -14.17 19.78 -3.61
CA LEU A 416 -15.44 19.12 -3.91
C LEU A 416 -16.60 19.79 -3.17
N ARG A 417 -16.43 20.10 -1.88
CA ARG A 417 -17.41 20.83 -1.06
C ARG A 417 -17.73 22.21 -1.63
N ALA A 418 -16.71 22.97 -2.04
CA ALA A 418 -16.89 24.29 -2.65
C ALA A 418 -17.68 24.24 -3.98
N ARG A 419 -17.63 23.12 -4.71
CA ARG A 419 -18.40 22.88 -5.94
C ARG A 419 -19.76 22.23 -5.70
N GLY A 420 -20.15 22.01 -4.44
CA GLY A 420 -21.37 21.29 -4.08
C GLY A 420 -21.34 19.79 -4.43
N GLN A 421 -20.17 19.20 -4.66
CA GLN A 421 -20.05 17.81 -5.11
C GLN A 421 -19.76 16.85 -3.95
N LEU A 422 -20.39 15.67 -3.99
CA LEU A 422 -20.04 14.52 -3.17
C LEU A 422 -19.42 13.45 -4.06
N VAL A 423 -18.24 12.95 -3.68
CA VAL A 423 -17.57 11.81 -4.34
C VAL A 423 -17.15 10.80 -3.28
N ALA A 424 -17.55 9.54 -3.44
CA ALA A 424 -17.14 8.43 -2.58
C ALA A 424 -16.78 7.19 -3.40
N SER A 425 -15.67 6.54 -3.06
CA SER A 425 -15.29 5.25 -3.65
C SER A 425 -15.78 4.16 -2.73
N LEU A 426 -16.63 3.27 -3.25
CA LEU A 426 -17.35 2.28 -2.48
C LEU A 426 -17.16 0.90 -3.11
N PRO A 427 -17.11 -0.18 -2.31
CA PRO A 427 -17.27 -1.52 -2.83
C PRO A 427 -18.67 -1.71 -3.46
N ARG A 428 -18.80 -2.61 -4.44
CA ARG A 428 -20.05 -2.79 -5.19
C ARG A 428 -21.20 -3.22 -4.26
N GLY A 429 -20.94 -4.05 -3.25
CA GLY A 429 -21.97 -4.46 -2.28
C GLY A 429 -22.62 -3.25 -1.59
N VAL A 430 -21.79 -2.34 -1.05
CA VAL A 430 -22.26 -1.10 -0.43
C VAL A 430 -22.96 -0.17 -1.44
N ALA A 431 -22.48 -0.12 -2.69
CA ALA A 431 -23.12 0.65 -3.74
C ALA A 431 -24.52 0.13 -4.11
N VAL A 432 -24.73 -1.18 -4.12
CA VAL A 432 -26.04 -1.83 -4.34
C VAL A 432 -27.00 -1.45 -3.21
N LEU A 433 -26.56 -1.57 -1.97
CA LEU A 433 -27.35 -1.23 -0.79
C LEU A 433 -27.79 0.24 -0.82
N LEU A 434 -26.87 1.16 -1.10
CA LEU A 434 -27.19 2.58 -1.28
C LEU A 434 -28.15 2.81 -2.44
N ALA A 435 -27.94 2.13 -3.58
CA ALA A 435 -28.85 2.23 -4.72
C ALA A 435 -30.26 1.76 -4.35
N ALA A 436 -30.39 0.76 -3.47
CA ALA A 436 -31.66 0.30 -2.94
C ALA A 436 -32.35 1.32 -2.03
N ALA A 437 -31.61 1.90 -1.08
CA ALA A 437 -32.15 2.97 -0.24
C ALA A 437 -32.58 4.17 -1.09
N ILE A 438 -31.77 4.57 -2.08
CA ILE A 438 -32.09 5.67 -3.02
C ILE A 438 -33.35 5.36 -3.84
N ALA A 439 -33.53 4.11 -4.30
CA ALA A 439 -34.73 3.71 -5.03
C ALA A 439 -35.98 3.79 -4.14
N SER A 440 -35.90 3.29 -2.91
CA SER A 440 -36.97 3.37 -1.91
C SER A 440 -37.35 4.83 -1.58
N VAL A 441 -36.36 5.74 -1.46
CA VAL A 441 -36.62 7.19 -1.32
C VAL A 441 -37.38 7.74 -2.53
N ARG A 442 -36.94 7.42 -3.76
CA ARG A 442 -37.57 7.93 -4.98
C ARG A 442 -39.00 7.43 -5.16
N GLU A 443 -39.27 6.19 -4.77
CA GLU A 443 -40.62 5.63 -4.78
C GLU A 443 -41.57 6.41 -3.87
N ARG A 444 -41.09 6.78 -2.67
CA ARG A 444 -41.91 7.46 -1.64
C ARG A 444 -42.02 8.96 -1.83
N HIS A 445 -40.94 9.61 -2.26
CA HIS A 445 -40.81 11.07 -2.28
C HIS A 445 -40.73 11.66 -3.70
N GLY A 446 -40.66 10.81 -4.73
CA GLY A 446 -40.76 11.19 -6.14
C GLY A 446 -39.53 10.79 -6.98
N PRO A 447 -39.73 10.36 -8.25
CA PRO A 447 -38.66 9.81 -9.08
C PRO A 447 -37.65 10.85 -9.56
N ALA A 448 -38.01 12.14 -9.55
CA ALA A 448 -37.16 13.24 -10.01
C ALA A 448 -36.05 13.63 -9.01
N LEU A 449 -36.05 13.05 -7.80
CA LEU A 449 -35.07 13.40 -6.78
C LEU A 449 -33.63 13.02 -7.20
N SER A 450 -32.74 13.99 -7.03
CA SER A 450 -31.32 13.80 -7.28
C SER A 450 -30.75 12.74 -6.32
N THR A 451 -29.67 12.06 -6.72
CA THR A 451 -29.00 11.10 -5.83
C THR A 451 -28.53 11.76 -4.53
N GLY A 452 -28.04 13.01 -4.56
CA GLY A 452 -27.63 13.74 -3.36
C GLY A 452 -28.78 14.01 -2.41
N THR A 453 -29.91 14.49 -2.94
CA THR A 453 -31.12 14.72 -2.13
C THR A 453 -31.62 13.42 -1.50
N CYS A 454 -31.56 12.29 -2.22
CA CYS A 454 -31.92 11.00 -1.65
C CYS A 454 -31.00 10.62 -0.47
N LEU A 455 -29.69 10.87 -0.57
CA LEU A 455 -28.76 10.64 0.53
C LEU A 455 -29.05 11.56 1.72
N ALA A 456 -29.47 12.81 1.48
CA ALA A 456 -29.86 13.72 2.54
C ALA A 456 -31.13 13.26 3.26
N VAL A 457 -32.11 12.69 2.55
CA VAL A 457 -33.31 12.07 3.15
C VAL A 457 -32.93 10.86 4.00
N ILE A 458 -32.07 9.97 3.48
CA ILE A 458 -31.54 8.81 4.23
C ILE A 458 -30.81 9.28 5.51
N ALA A 459 -29.95 10.29 5.37
CA ALA A 459 -29.22 10.87 6.49
C ALA A 459 -30.15 11.52 7.53
N PHE A 460 -31.17 12.26 7.08
CA PHE A 460 -32.17 12.85 7.95
C PHE A 460 -32.94 11.78 8.73
N HIS A 461 -33.33 10.69 8.07
CA HIS A 461 -33.97 9.56 8.74
C HIS A 461 -33.07 8.97 9.82
N PHE A 462 -31.79 8.72 9.52
CA PHE A 462 -30.82 8.26 10.51
C PHE A 462 -30.72 9.21 11.72
N LEU A 463 -30.67 10.52 11.49
CA LEU A 463 -30.68 11.53 12.55
C LEU A 463 -31.99 11.55 13.34
N ALA A 464 -33.14 11.35 12.70
CA ALA A 464 -34.42 11.28 13.39
C ALA A 464 -34.53 10.04 14.29
N THR A 465 -34.00 8.91 13.83
CA THR A 465 -34.02 7.64 14.58
C THR A 465 -33.00 7.63 15.72
N TRP A 466 -31.79 8.14 15.47
CA TRP A 466 -30.66 8.01 16.39
C TRP A 466 -30.23 9.33 17.05
N GLY A 467 -30.75 10.48 16.62
CA GLY A 467 -30.33 11.80 17.12
C GLY A 467 -30.72 12.08 18.57
N ASP A 468 -31.82 11.48 19.03
CA ASP A 468 -32.29 11.54 20.42
C ASP A 468 -31.89 10.29 21.23
N ALA A 469 -31.18 9.33 20.62
CA ALA A 469 -30.59 8.24 21.38
C ALA A 469 -29.74 8.87 22.49
N PRO A 470 -29.84 8.44 23.76
CA PRO A 470 -29.17 9.09 24.88
C PRO A 470 -27.64 8.95 24.73
N GLY A 471 -27.06 9.81 23.91
CA GLY A 471 -25.66 10.11 23.86
C GLY A 471 -25.35 10.86 25.12
N GLY A 472 -25.05 10.12 26.20
CA GLY A 472 -24.59 10.71 27.45
C GLY A 472 -23.56 11.80 27.16
N SER A 473 -23.60 12.90 27.95
CA SER A 473 -22.71 14.06 27.81
C SER A 473 -21.35 13.66 27.24
N ARG A 474 -21.01 14.20 26.06
CA ARG A 474 -19.80 13.82 25.30
C ARG A 474 -18.65 13.69 26.28
N THR A 475 -18.14 12.47 26.47
CA THR A 475 -17.07 12.27 27.45
C THR A 475 -15.90 13.17 27.09
N ARG A 476 -15.11 13.59 28.09
CA ARG A 476 -13.93 14.42 27.82
C ARG A 476 -13.03 13.80 26.75
N SER A 477 -12.79 12.49 26.87
CA SER A 477 -12.02 11.72 25.88
C SER A 477 -12.58 11.86 24.46
N ARG A 478 -13.91 11.78 24.30
CA ARG A 478 -14.58 11.95 23.01
C ARG A 478 -14.37 13.33 22.41
N ARG A 479 -14.54 14.41 23.19
CA ARG A 479 -14.30 15.79 22.73
C ARG A 479 -12.86 16.00 22.23
N ILE A 480 -11.88 15.40 22.89
CA ILE A 480 -10.47 15.48 22.49
C ILE A 480 -10.24 14.72 21.18
N ARG A 481 -10.78 13.49 21.06
CA ARG A 481 -10.64 12.72 19.82
C ARG A 481 -11.24 13.46 18.63
N GLU A 482 -12.39 14.12 18.78
CA GLU A 482 -13.01 14.88 17.69
C GLU A 482 -12.23 16.13 17.31
N ARG A 483 -11.74 16.89 18.29
CA ARG A 483 -10.80 17.99 18.03
C ARG A 483 -9.61 17.51 17.20
N ASP A 484 -9.15 16.30 17.49
CA ASP A 484 -8.00 15.65 16.84
C ASP A 484 -8.41 14.87 15.57
N SER A 485 -9.58 15.16 14.99
CA SER A 485 -10.14 14.53 13.79
C SER A 485 -10.31 13.00 13.87
N GLY A 486 -10.34 12.44 15.08
CA GLY A 486 -10.44 11.00 15.35
C GLY A 486 -9.13 10.23 15.16
N TRP A 487 -8.00 10.90 14.96
CA TRP A 487 -6.72 10.27 14.64
C TRP A 487 -5.71 10.38 15.79
N CYS A 488 -4.83 9.38 15.88
CA CYS A 488 -3.65 9.46 16.72
C CYS A 488 -2.78 10.65 16.29
N GLN A 489 -2.37 11.48 17.25
CA GLN A 489 -1.56 12.68 17.00
C GLN A 489 -0.05 12.41 16.97
N VAL A 490 0.38 11.16 17.18
CA VAL A 490 1.79 10.78 17.02
C VAL A 490 2.19 10.95 15.55
N PRO A 491 3.29 11.67 15.24
CA PRO A 491 3.73 11.90 13.87
C PRO A 491 3.93 10.57 13.10
N GLY A 492 3.34 10.47 11.92
CA GLY A 492 3.41 9.29 11.06
C GLY A 492 2.42 8.17 11.40
N CYS A 493 1.63 8.30 12.47
CA CYS A 493 0.64 7.29 12.83
C CYS A 493 -0.61 7.34 11.94
N SER A 494 -0.95 6.20 11.35
CA SER A 494 -2.17 6.05 10.56
C SER A 494 -3.39 5.54 11.34
N ARG A 495 -3.28 5.33 12.66
CA ARG A 495 -4.36 4.74 13.48
C ARG A 495 -5.30 5.77 14.09
N HIS A 496 -6.53 5.34 14.33
CA HIS A 496 -7.51 6.12 15.08
C HIS A 496 -7.09 6.30 16.54
N ALA A 497 -7.46 7.45 17.10
CA ALA A 497 -7.30 7.69 18.53
C ALA A 497 -8.31 6.83 19.31
N ALA A 498 -7.83 6.08 20.29
CA ALA A 498 -8.65 5.33 21.23
C ALA A 498 -8.81 6.08 22.56
N HIS A 499 -7.79 6.84 22.96
CA HIS A 499 -7.70 7.48 24.27
C HIS A 499 -7.37 8.96 24.15
N ALA A 500 -7.83 9.76 25.11
CA ALA A 500 -7.26 11.07 25.39
C ALA A 500 -6.22 10.92 26.50
N HIS A 501 -4.98 11.27 26.21
CA HIS A 501 -3.85 11.14 27.11
C HIS A 501 -3.41 12.50 27.61
N HIS A 502 -3.11 12.61 28.91
CA HIS A 502 -2.61 13.82 29.54
C HIS A 502 -1.15 14.09 29.15
N ILE A 503 -0.84 15.24 28.55
CA ILE A 503 0.53 15.65 28.18
C ILE A 503 1.37 15.78 29.45
N ASP A 504 0.97 16.67 30.36
CA ASP A 504 1.41 16.67 31.75
C ASP A 504 0.59 15.62 32.49
N PHE A 505 1.25 14.57 32.98
CA PHE A 505 0.54 13.43 33.57
C PHE A 505 -0.24 13.87 34.81
N ARG A 506 -1.41 13.27 35.01
CA ARG A 506 -2.24 13.52 36.20
C ARG A 506 -1.50 13.19 37.51
N SER A 507 -0.62 12.18 37.51
CA SER A 507 0.24 11.85 38.65
C SER A 507 1.22 12.96 39.02
N HIS A 508 1.52 13.87 38.09
CA HIS A 508 2.38 15.04 38.28
C HIS A 508 1.58 16.35 38.40
N GLY A 509 0.28 16.26 38.68
CA GLY A 509 -0.59 17.44 38.84
C GLY A 509 -1.14 18.02 37.54
N GLY A 510 -1.00 17.30 36.41
CA GLY A 510 -1.53 17.73 35.12
C GLY A 510 -3.05 17.94 35.12
N SER A 511 -3.49 19.01 34.47
CA SER A 511 -4.90 19.42 34.46
C SER A 511 -5.74 18.61 33.47
N ASP A 512 -7.05 18.66 33.66
CA ASP A 512 -8.04 18.08 32.75
C ASP A 512 -8.45 19.03 31.60
N ALA A 513 -7.74 20.14 31.44
CA ALA A 513 -7.97 21.10 30.36
C ALA A 513 -7.73 20.45 29.00
N SER A 514 -8.48 20.86 27.98
CA SER A 514 -8.35 20.29 26.65
C SER A 514 -6.95 20.45 26.06
N GLU A 515 -6.29 21.57 26.35
CA GLU A 515 -4.90 21.83 25.96
C GLU A 515 -3.87 20.87 26.58
N ASN A 516 -4.19 20.21 27.70
CA ASN A 516 -3.33 19.20 28.32
C ASN A 516 -3.68 17.78 27.83
N LEU A 517 -4.60 17.61 26.88
CA LEU A 517 -5.05 16.30 26.42
C LEU A 517 -4.82 16.14 24.93
N VAL A 518 -4.35 14.95 24.53
CA VAL A 518 -4.08 14.59 23.13
C VAL A 518 -4.63 13.21 22.78
N GLY A 519 -5.20 13.06 21.59
CA GLY A 519 -5.74 11.81 21.08
C GLY A 519 -4.65 10.83 20.65
N LEU A 520 -4.61 9.63 21.25
CA LEU A 520 -3.65 8.57 20.95
C LEU A 520 -4.33 7.23 20.68
N CYS A 521 -3.75 6.43 19.78
CA CYS A 521 -4.15 5.02 19.62
C CYS A 521 -3.73 4.21 20.85
N ALA A 522 -4.29 3.00 21.02
CA ALA A 522 -3.98 2.15 22.17
C ALA A 522 -2.49 1.78 22.26
N PHE A 523 -1.84 1.49 21.13
CA PHE A 523 -0.41 1.15 21.09
C PHE A 523 0.47 2.33 21.52
N HIS A 524 0.32 3.50 20.91
CA HIS A 524 1.12 4.67 21.27
C HIS A 524 0.87 5.13 22.71
N HIS A 525 -0.38 5.03 23.18
CA HIS A 525 -0.71 5.34 24.56
C HIS A 525 -0.03 4.37 25.54
N LEU A 526 -0.28 3.06 25.39
CA LEU A 526 0.09 2.07 26.40
C LEU A 526 1.53 1.58 26.25
N ARG A 527 1.99 1.34 25.02
CA ARG A 527 3.31 0.75 24.74
C ARG A 527 4.38 1.80 24.54
N CYS A 528 4.08 2.92 23.88
CA CYS A 528 5.11 3.94 23.62
C CYS A 528 5.24 4.95 24.76
N ILE A 529 4.15 5.62 25.15
CA ILE A 529 4.18 6.62 26.23
C ILE A 529 4.38 5.95 27.59
N HIS A 530 3.45 5.08 28.01
CA HIS A 530 3.55 4.43 29.32
C HIS A 530 4.68 3.38 29.39
N GLY A 531 5.15 2.87 28.26
CA GLY A 531 6.37 2.06 28.19
C GLY A 531 7.67 2.87 28.26
N GLY A 532 7.61 4.20 28.32
CA GLY A 532 8.78 5.07 28.50
C GLY A 532 9.63 5.28 27.25
N HIS A 533 9.14 4.89 26.07
CA HIS A 533 9.85 5.09 24.81
C HIS A 533 9.59 6.48 24.21
N LEU A 534 8.36 6.97 24.34
CA LEU A 534 7.89 8.21 23.75
C LEU A 534 7.40 9.15 24.84
N SER A 535 7.58 10.46 24.65
CA SER A 535 6.91 11.49 25.46
C SER A 535 6.49 12.66 24.59
N VAL A 536 5.58 13.48 25.10
CA VAL A 536 5.05 14.66 24.42
C VAL A 536 5.08 15.84 25.37
N GLN A 537 5.47 17.00 24.86
CA GLN A 537 5.47 18.28 25.57
C GLN A 537 4.69 19.33 24.78
N GLY A 538 4.29 20.42 25.45
CA GLY A 538 3.58 21.53 24.83
C GLY A 538 2.09 21.54 25.14
N ARG A 539 1.30 22.18 24.27
CA ARG A 539 -0.15 22.32 24.43
C ARG A 539 -0.86 21.83 23.18
N ALA A 540 -1.99 21.16 23.36
CA ALA A 540 -2.85 20.76 22.25
C ALA A 540 -3.85 21.90 21.89
N PRO A 541 -4.38 21.96 20.66
CA PRO A 541 -4.14 21.05 19.53
C PRO A 541 -2.84 21.33 18.74
N GLY A 542 -2.14 22.43 18.99
CA GLY A 542 -0.94 22.82 18.23
C GLY A 542 0.23 23.24 19.12
N GLY A 543 1.46 22.95 18.69
CA GLY A 543 2.68 23.18 19.49
C GLY A 543 3.13 21.97 20.30
N LEU A 544 2.73 20.76 19.89
CA LEU A 544 3.20 19.51 20.46
C LEU A 544 4.63 19.20 19.98
N VAL A 545 5.53 18.91 20.93
CA VAL A 545 6.88 18.42 20.66
C VAL A 545 6.97 16.98 21.15
N TRP A 546 7.23 16.06 20.22
CA TRP A 546 7.38 14.64 20.51
C TRP A 546 8.85 14.32 20.77
N LEU A 547 9.11 13.50 21.79
CA LEU A 547 10.45 13.04 22.14
C LEU A 547 10.49 11.51 22.10
N LEU A 548 11.44 10.94 21.36
CA LEU A 548 11.74 9.49 21.35
C LEU A 548 13.07 9.28 22.06
N GLY A 549 13.08 8.50 23.15
CA GLY A 549 14.28 8.33 23.96
C GLY A 549 14.88 9.65 24.48
N GLY A 550 14.05 10.68 24.69
CA GLY A 550 14.47 12.02 25.13
C GLY A 550 14.93 12.98 24.03
N GLN A 551 14.97 12.55 22.76
CA GLN A 551 15.36 13.40 21.64
C GLN A 551 14.14 13.86 20.82
N VAL A 552 14.16 15.09 20.32
CA VAL A 552 13.11 15.62 19.44
C VAL A 552 12.91 14.70 18.24
N TRP A 553 11.66 14.26 18.06
CA TRP A 553 11.29 13.26 17.08
C TRP A 553 10.11 13.75 16.26
N THR A 554 10.26 13.78 14.94
CA THR A 554 9.24 14.31 14.00
C THR A 554 8.46 13.21 13.29
N GLY A 555 8.59 11.98 13.76
CA GLY A 555 8.02 10.78 13.15
C GLY A 555 9.10 9.78 12.73
N PRO A 556 8.69 8.62 12.20
CA PRO A 556 9.63 7.63 11.68
C PRO A 556 10.58 8.24 10.64
N HIS A 557 11.73 7.60 10.44
CA HIS A 557 12.65 8.00 9.39
C HIS A 557 11.91 8.15 8.06
N ARG A 558 12.18 9.24 7.33
CA ARG A 558 11.55 9.53 6.04
C ARG A 558 12.60 9.33 4.96
N ARG A 559 12.36 8.36 4.10
CA ARG A 559 13.24 8.15 2.95
C ARG A 559 13.31 9.39 2.05
N GLY A 560 14.53 9.75 1.64
CA GLY A 560 14.81 10.88 0.73
C GLY A 560 14.86 12.26 1.41
N GLY A 561 14.64 12.33 2.74
CA GLY A 561 14.66 13.58 3.49
C GLY A 561 16.03 13.97 4.09
N ASP A 562 16.95 13.02 4.27
CA ASP A 562 18.25 13.24 4.92
C ASP A 562 19.43 12.93 3.97
N ALA A 563 20.34 13.90 3.82
CA ALA A 563 21.52 13.77 2.96
C ALA A 563 22.55 12.73 3.45
N THR A 564 22.46 12.33 4.73
CA THR A 564 23.35 11.37 5.40
C THR A 564 23.13 9.91 4.97
N ASP A 565 22.00 9.57 4.34
CA ASP A 565 21.68 8.20 3.89
C ASP A 565 22.56 7.71 2.73
N ARG A 566 23.26 8.60 2.01
CA ARG A 566 24.19 8.20 0.94
C ARG A 566 25.36 7.34 1.44
N ALA A 567 25.71 7.44 2.72
CA ALA A 567 26.78 6.64 3.32
C ALA A 567 26.33 5.21 3.69
N ALA A 568 25.05 4.99 4.00
CA ALA A 568 24.51 3.68 4.36
C ALA A 568 24.38 2.73 3.15
N ALA A 569 24.18 3.28 1.95
CA ALA A 569 24.19 2.52 0.70
C ALA A 569 25.55 1.86 0.39
N ALA A 570 26.63 2.27 1.07
CA ALA A 570 27.95 1.64 0.94
C ALA A 570 28.11 0.34 1.78
N ALA A 571 27.10 -0.04 2.56
CA ALA A 571 27.13 -1.20 3.46
C ALA A 571 26.32 -2.42 2.98
N CYS A 572 25.66 -2.33 1.82
CA CYS A 572 25.10 -3.49 1.12
C CYS A 572 26.16 -4.10 0.18
#